data_AF-A0A358MG59-F1
#
_entry.id   AF-A0A358MG59-F1
#
_cell.length_a   1.000
_cell.length_b   1.000
_cell.length_c   1.000
_cell.angle_alpha   90.00
_cell.angle_beta   90.00
_cell.angle_gamma   90.00
#
_symmetry.space_group_name_H-M   'P 1'
#
loop_
_entity.id
_entity.type
_entity.pdbx_description
1 polymer ?
#
loop_
_entity_poly.entity_id
_entity_poly.type
_entity_poly.pdbx_seq_one_letter_code
_entity_poly.pdbx_strand_id
1 'polypeptide(L)'
;VQRLRAPLAHDWLAPLDFVARAGDHAAEAMRLRYRLIAHDLRLYGIDSNCAPLVDVATDATHPFLRNRCYGSDPSTVATLGRAAADGMLAGGGLP
;
A
#
# COMPACT_ATOMS: atom_id res chain seq x y z
N VAL A 1 -6.50 -3.56 -3.74
CA VAL A 1 -6.86 -3.88 -5.15
C VAL A 1 -5.56 -3.92 -5.94
N GLN A 2 -5.40 -4.89 -6.83
CA GLN A 2 -4.17 -5.07 -7.62
C GLN A 2 -4.55 -5.60 -9.00
N ARG A 3 -4.19 -4.85 -10.06
CA ARG A 3 -4.53 -5.17 -11.46
C ARG A 3 -3.44 -5.99 -12.16
N LEU A 4 -2.18 -5.61 -11.98
CA LEU A 4 -1.04 -6.41 -12.42
C LEU A 4 -0.67 -7.42 -11.33
N ARG A 5 -0.57 -8.69 -11.68
CA ARG A 5 -0.28 -9.83 -10.78
C ARG A 5 0.72 -10.77 -11.45
N ALA A 6 1.12 -11.84 -10.78
CA ALA A 6 1.99 -12.84 -11.37
C ALA A 6 1.41 -13.36 -12.72
N PRO A 7 2.25 -13.53 -13.76
CA PRO A 7 3.70 -13.39 -13.78
C PRO A 7 4.22 -11.96 -14.09
N LEU A 8 3.34 -10.96 -14.23
CA LEU A 8 3.71 -9.59 -14.62
C LEU A 8 4.27 -8.76 -13.46
N ALA A 9 3.82 -9.03 -12.23
CA ALA A 9 4.25 -8.29 -11.05
C ALA A 9 4.16 -9.15 -9.79
N HIS A 10 4.78 -8.70 -8.70
CA HIS A 10 4.71 -9.38 -7.40
C HIS A 10 3.26 -9.43 -6.88
N ASP A 11 2.82 -10.57 -6.36
CA ASP A 11 1.55 -10.65 -5.62
C ASP A 11 1.72 -10.15 -4.19
N TRP A 12 0.84 -9.25 -3.76
CA TRP A 12 0.88 -8.68 -2.42
C TRP A 12 -0.30 -9.11 -1.56
N LEU A 13 -0.04 -9.32 -0.28
CA LEU A 13 -1.08 -9.44 0.73
C LEU A 13 -1.97 -8.19 0.74
N ALA A 14 -3.22 -8.38 1.17
CA ALA A 14 -4.11 -7.27 1.46
C ALA A 14 -3.39 -6.29 2.43
N PRO A 15 -3.52 -4.96 2.25
CA PRO A 15 -2.77 -3.99 3.04
C PRO A 15 -2.92 -4.17 4.55
N LEU A 16 -4.13 -4.44 5.05
CA LEU A 16 -4.35 -4.63 6.48
C LEU A 16 -3.59 -5.85 7.01
N ASP A 17 -3.63 -6.98 6.29
CA ASP A 17 -2.92 -8.20 6.68
C ASP A 17 -1.40 -8.04 6.56
N PHE A 18 -0.93 -7.29 5.56
CA PHE A 18 0.48 -6.98 5.38
C PHE A 18 1.02 -6.14 6.54
N VAL A 19 0.29 -5.09 6.92
CA VAL A 19 0.63 -4.23 8.07
C VAL A 19 0.64 -5.04 9.35
N ALA A 20 -0.40 -5.84 9.60
CA ALA A 20 -0.47 -6.69 10.79
C ALA A 20 0.70 -7.69 10.87
N ARG A 21 1.09 -8.30 9.74
CA ARG A 21 2.24 -9.21 9.67
C ARG A 21 3.57 -8.51 9.85
N ALA A 22 3.71 -7.26 9.41
CA ALA A 22 4.94 -6.49 9.53
C ALA A 22 5.17 -5.94 10.96
N GLY A 23 4.11 -5.81 11.77
CA GLY A 23 4.20 -5.36 13.16
C GLY A 23 4.89 -4.00 13.29
N ASP A 24 5.87 -3.92 14.20
CA ASP A 24 6.63 -2.69 14.48
C ASP A 24 7.39 -2.14 13.27
N HIS A 25 7.62 -2.97 12.24
CA HIS A 25 8.29 -2.58 11.01
C HIS A 25 7.32 -2.16 9.89
N ALA A 26 6.02 -2.01 10.17
CA ALA A 26 5.00 -1.76 9.15
C ALA A 26 5.27 -0.53 8.29
N ALA A 27 5.76 0.57 8.85
CA ALA A 27 6.08 1.77 8.07
C ALA A 27 7.17 1.50 7.03
N GLU A 28 8.30 0.91 7.45
CA GLU A 28 9.39 0.60 6.54
C GLU A 28 8.99 -0.47 5.52
N ALA A 29 8.23 -1.49 5.95
CA ALA A 29 7.71 -2.52 5.05
C ALA A 29 6.77 -1.92 3.99
N MET A 30 5.91 -0.97 4.35
CA MET A 30 5.03 -0.27 3.41
C MET A 30 5.83 0.59 2.43
N ARG A 31 6.84 1.31 2.91
CA ARG A 31 7.73 2.09 2.04
C ARG A 31 8.42 1.22 1.00
N LEU A 32 8.99 0.09 1.42
CA LEU A 32 9.65 -0.86 0.52
C LEU A 32 8.67 -1.52 -0.45
N ARG A 33 7.50 -1.95 0.04
CA ARG A 33 6.42 -2.51 -0.79
C ARG A 33 6.02 -1.55 -1.91
N TYR A 34 5.77 -0.29 -1.59
CA TYR A 34 5.31 0.69 -2.57
C TYR A 34 6.42 1.13 -3.54
N ARG A 35 7.69 1.12 -3.12
CA ARG A 35 8.83 1.27 -4.03
C ARG A 35 8.91 0.14 -5.06
N LEU A 36 8.70 -1.10 -4.63
CA LEU A 36 8.69 -2.26 -5.52
C LEU A 36 7.48 -2.24 -6.46
N ILE A 37 6.30 -1.85 -5.97
CA ILE A 37 5.11 -1.66 -6.81
C ILE A 37 5.39 -0.60 -7.89
N ALA A 38 5.94 0.55 -7.53
CA ALA A 38 6.28 1.60 -8.50
C ALA A 38 7.29 1.10 -9.54
N HIS A 39 8.32 0.35 -9.12
CA HIS A 39 9.26 -0.27 -10.04
C HIS A 39 8.56 -1.22 -11.03
N ASP A 40 7.72 -2.13 -10.54
CA ASP A 40 6.99 -3.07 -11.40
C ASP A 40 6.09 -2.34 -12.40
N LEU A 41 5.39 -1.27 -11.98
CA LEU A 41 4.55 -0.45 -12.85
C LEU A 41 5.38 0.28 -13.93
N ARG A 42 6.56 0.79 -13.57
CA ARG A 42 7.45 1.50 -14.49
C ARG A 42 8.00 0.62 -15.59
N LEU A 43 8.15 -0.70 -15.37
CA LEU A 43 8.53 -1.65 -16.43
C LEU A 43 7.52 -1.68 -17.59
N TYR A 44 6.27 -1.25 -17.33
CA TYR A 44 5.20 -1.19 -18.32
C TYR A 44 4.86 0.25 -18.77
N GLY A 45 5.70 1.23 -18.41
CA GLY A 45 5.46 2.64 -18.74
C GLY A 45 4.31 3.30 -17.96
N ILE A 46 3.83 2.67 -16.88
CA ILE A 46 2.81 3.25 -16.00
C ILE A 46 3.50 4.14 -14.97
N ASP A 47 3.13 5.41 -14.92
CA ASP A 47 3.78 6.45 -14.11
C ASP A 47 2.97 6.89 -12.89
N SER A 48 1.72 6.44 -12.74
CA SER A 48 0.84 6.80 -11.64
C SER A 48 0.09 5.60 -11.10
N ASN A 49 -0.22 5.62 -9.80
CA ASN A 49 -1.00 4.58 -9.15
C ASN A 49 -1.82 5.19 -8.01
N CYS A 50 -3.14 5.05 -8.07
CA CYS A 50 -4.08 5.59 -7.07
C CYS A 50 -3.96 4.88 -5.70
N ALA A 51 -2.88 5.19 -4.99
CA ALA A 51 -2.55 4.69 -3.67
C ALA A 51 -1.50 5.63 -3.06
N PRO A 52 -1.60 5.95 -1.76
CA PRO A 52 -2.15 5.11 -0.69
C PRO A 52 -3.66 5.20 -0.47
N LEU A 53 -4.24 4.14 0.11
CA LEU A 53 -5.60 4.19 0.65
C LEU A 53 -5.54 4.56 2.13
N VAL A 54 -5.76 5.84 2.43
CA VAL A 54 -5.65 6.41 3.79
C VAL A 54 -6.98 6.47 4.53
N ASP A 55 -7.93 5.61 4.17
CA ASP A 55 -9.18 5.44 4.90
C ASP A 55 -8.90 4.83 6.27
N VAL A 56 -9.49 5.40 7.32
CA VAL A 56 -9.42 4.85 8.69
C VAL A 56 -10.51 3.82 8.86
N ALA A 57 -10.12 2.57 9.17
CA ALA A 57 -11.08 1.49 9.39
C ALA A 57 -11.86 1.70 10.69
N THR A 58 -13.16 1.45 10.64
CA THR A 58 -14.08 1.46 11.78
C THR A 58 -14.91 0.18 11.78
N ASP A 59 -15.68 -0.05 12.83
CA ASP A 59 -16.60 -1.21 12.90
C ASP A 59 -17.73 -1.12 11.85
N ALA A 60 -18.06 0.09 11.39
CA ALA A 60 -19.01 0.31 10.31
C ALA A 60 -18.40 0.16 8.90
N THR A 61 -17.07 0.04 8.79
CA THR A 61 -16.39 -0.10 7.50
C THR A 61 -16.77 -1.43 6.86
N HIS A 62 -17.38 -1.34 5.67
CA HIS A 62 -17.80 -2.53 4.93
C HIS A 62 -16.63 -3.52 4.74
N PRO A 63 -16.84 -4.85 4.89
CA PRO A 63 -15.76 -5.85 4.84
C PRO A 63 -14.86 -5.75 3.59
N PHE A 64 -15.45 -5.42 2.44
CA PHE A 64 -14.72 -5.19 1.18
C PHE A 64 -13.70 -4.04 1.25
N LEU A 65 -14.01 -2.97 1.97
CA LEU A 65 -13.09 -1.84 2.14
C LEU A 65 -12.09 -2.11 3.27
N ARG A 66 -12.53 -2.78 4.34
CA ARG A 66 -11.75 -2.98 5.56
C ARG A 66 -10.38 -3.61 5.31
N ASN A 67 -10.28 -4.64 4.48
CA ASN A 67 -9.00 -5.30 4.19
C ASN A 67 -8.04 -4.44 3.34
N ARG A 68 -8.53 -3.32 2.78
CA ARG A 68 -7.73 -2.37 2.01
C ARG A 68 -7.15 -1.25 2.85
N CYS A 69 -7.75 -0.95 4.00
CA CYS A 69 -7.25 0.03 4.96
C CYS A 69 -5.91 -0.43 5.57
N TYR A 70 -5.19 0.50 6.20
CA TYR A 70 -3.92 0.20 6.87
C TYR A 70 -4.08 -0.01 8.37
N GLY A 71 -5.20 0.41 8.95
CA GLY A 71 -5.49 0.28 10.37
C GLY A 71 -6.75 1.06 10.75
N SER A 72 -7.05 1.07 12.04
CA SER A 72 -8.20 1.78 12.63
C SER A 72 -7.81 3.02 13.45
N ASP A 73 -6.51 3.25 13.68
CA ASP A 73 -6.01 4.45 14.34
C ASP A 73 -5.57 5.49 13.29
N PRO A 74 -6.12 6.73 13.32
CA PRO A 74 -5.78 7.77 12.35
C PRO A 74 -4.29 8.11 12.28
N SER A 75 -3.59 8.12 13.42
CA SER A 75 -2.16 8.46 13.47
C SER A 75 -1.29 7.40 12.78
N THR A 76 -1.65 6.13 13.00
CA THR A 76 -1.05 4.97 12.35
C THR A 76 -1.33 5.00 10.84
N VAL A 77 -2.58 5.25 10.44
CA VAL A 77 -2.95 5.32 9.02
C VAL A 77 -2.21 6.45 8.29
N ALA A 78 -2.09 7.62 8.90
CA ALA A 78 -1.33 8.74 8.35
C ALA A 78 0.17 8.38 8.18
N THR A 79 0.76 7.73 9.18
CA THR A 79 2.16 7.30 9.16
C THR A 79 2.42 6.28 8.05
N LEU A 80 1.57 5.27 7.93
CA LEU A 80 1.68 4.22 6.91
C LEU A 80 1.36 4.75 5.50
N GLY A 81 0.39 5.67 5.40
CA GLY A 81 0.08 6.38 4.16
C GLY A 81 1.26 7.19 3.65
N ARG A 82 1.92 7.94 4.55
CA ARG A 82 3.14 8.67 4.21
C ARG A 82 4.25 7.74 3.74
N ALA A 83 4.50 6.66 4.46
CA ALA A 83 5.52 5.69 4.07
C ALA A 83 5.24 5.06 2.70
N ALA A 84 3.99 4.73 2.41
CA ALA A 84 3.57 4.23 1.09
C ALA A 84 3.79 5.26 -0.03
N ALA A 85 3.39 6.52 0.19
CA ALA A 85 3.59 7.59 -0.79
C ALA A 85 5.08 7.85 -1.05
N ASP A 86 5.90 7.93 0.00
CA ASP A 86 7.35 8.10 -0.11
C ASP A 86 7.99 6.93 -0.86
N GLY A 87 7.52 5.71 -0.61
CA GLY A 87 7.92 4.51 -1.34
C GLY A 87 7.61 4.60 -2.84
N MET A 88 6.37 4.98 -3.18
CA MET A 88 5.93 5.13 -4.56
C MET A 88 6.78 6.15 -5.32
N LEU A 89 6.98 7.34 -4.73
CA LEU A 89 7.79 8.41 -5.29
C LEU A 89 9.24 7.97 -5.50
N ALA A 90 9.82 7.27 -4.51
CA ALA A 90 11.18 6.74 -4.61
C ALA A 90 11.34 5.66 -5.70
N GLY A 91 10.25 4.99 -6.10
CA GLY A 91 10.21 4.08 -7.24
C GLY A 91 9.88 4.75 -8.57
N GLY A 92 9.70 6.07 -8.59
CA GLY A 92 9.41 6.85 -9.80
C GLY A 92 7.95 6.79 -10.26
N GLY A 93 7.02 6.45 -9.35
CA GLY A 93 5.58 6.50 -9.57
C GLY A 93 4.90 7.63 -8.78
N LEU A 94 3.93 8.30 -9.39
CA LEU A 94 3.10 9.31 -8.75
C LEU A 94 1.97 8.63 -7.94
N PRO A 95 1.91 8.83 -6.62
CA PRO A 95 0.86 8.28 -5.75
C PRO A 95 -0.49 8.99 -5.90
#